data_AF-A0A0L6UUA2-F1
#
_entry.id   AF-A0A0L6UUA2-F1
#
_cell.length_a   1.000
_cell.length_b   1.000
_cell.length_c   1.000
_cell.angle_alpha   90.00
_cell.angle_beta   90.00
_cell.angle_gamma   90.00
#
_symmetry.space_group_name_H-M   'P 1'
#
loop_
_entity.id
_entity.type
_entity.pdbx_description
1 polymer ?
#
loop_
_entity_poly.entity_id
_entity_poly.type
_entity_poly.pdbx_seq_one_letter_code
_entity_poly.pdbx_strand_id
1 'polypeptide(L)'
;MEYNSVEESKSMTTSMPITSTLYEKWLNHLNESTPGKSVHHIPGSETSSHKVLKQFVVSKPIFRDGQNKSYTAKGSHKGNSYIHFRLGVRELVGSIQQLFHSDQIPGTTFFEVALFVPPDPLDGVSDPFNAISTLHYQLLTRPNPPQTIVINPKHLVGHVAVLTNPPGVFCVEVETFSVAVVHHLGLSRE
;
A
#
# COMPACT_ATOMS: atom_id res chain seq x y z
N MET A 1 46.75 6.69 -21.29
CA MET A 1 45.98 6.74 -20.03
C MET A 1 44.53 6.57 -20.42
N GLU A 2 44.04 5.34 -20.30
CA GLU A 2 42.66 4.97 -20.58
C GLU A 2 41.74 5.58 -19.51
N TYR A 3 40.73 6.32 -19.98
CA TYR A 3 39.60 6.71 -19.15
C TYR A 3 38.64 5.53 -19.10
N ASN A 4 38.69 4.78 -17.99
CA ASN A 4 37.71 3.76 -17.68
C ASN A 4 36.33 4.41 -17.54
N SER A 5 35.46 4.14 -18.51
CA SER A 5 34.03 4.39 -18.41
C SER A 5 33.48 3.43 -17.37
N VAL A 6 32.95 3.97 -16.27
CA VAL A 6 32.22 3.19 -15.27
C VAL A 6 30.95 2.69 -15.94
N GLU A 7 30.92 1.39 -16.25
CA GLU A 7 29.73 0.70 -16.71
C GLU A 7 28.62 0.84 -15.66
N GLU A 8 27.58 1.60 -16.01
CA GLU A 8 26.29 1.53 -15.34
C GLU A 8 25.82 0.08 -15.34
N SER A 9 25.83 -0.52 -14.16
CA SER A 9 25.36 -1.87 -13.94
C SER A 9 23.86 -1.92 -14.25
N LYS A 10 23.49 -2.36 -15.45
CA LYS A 10 22.11 -2.78 -15.78
C LYS A 10 21.77 -3.96 -14.89
N SER A 11 21.23 -3.68 -13.71
CA SER A 11 20.53 -4.66 -12.89
C SER A 11 19.42 -5.27 -13.76
N MET A 12 19.63 -6.52 -14.18
CA MET A 12 18.56 -7.33 -14.78
C MET A 12 17.43 -7.38 -13.77
N THR A 13 16.38 -6.61 -14.02
CA THR A 13 15.20 -6.58 -13.15
C THR A 13 14.36 -7.80 -13.50
N THR A 14 14.72 -8.94 -12.92
CA THR A 14 14.08 -10.22 -13.22
C THR A 14 12.62 -10.17 -12.81
N SER A 15 11.72 -10.40 -13.77
CA SER A 15 10.30 -10.55 -13.46
C SER A 15 10.06 -11.86 -12.72
N MET A 16 9.31 -11.79 -11.63
CA MET A 16 8.99 -12.92 -10.76
C MET A 16 7.47 -13.14 -10.70
N PRO A 17 7.02 -14.39 -10.53
CA PRO A 17 5.61 -14.67 -10.30
C PRO A 17 5.19 -14.16 -8.91
N ILE A 18 4.02 -13.54 -8.83
CA ILE A 18 3.39 -13.18 -7.55
C ILE A 18 2.54 -14.32 -7.00
N THR A 19 2.22 -14.24 -5.70
CA THR A 19 1.30 -15.18 -5.05
C THR A 19 -0.10 -15.07 -5.66
N SER A 20 -0.86 -16.17 -5.63
CA SER A 20 -2.26 -16.18 -6.10
C SER A 20 -3.09 -15.09 -5.39
N THR A 21 -2.94 -14.95 -4.07
CA THR A 21 -3.64 -13.91 -3.30
C THR A 21 -3.31 -12.49 -3.76
N LEU A 22 -2.05 -12.18 -4.06
CA LEU A 22 -1.67 -10.86 -4.57
C LEU A 22 -2.18 -10.64 -6.00
N TYR A 23 -2.15 -11.68 -6.83
CA TYR A 23 -2.70 -11.64 -8.19
C TYR A 23 -4.19 -11.32 -8.20
N GLU A 24 -4.98 -11.99 -7.37
CA GLU A 24 -6.42 -11.73 -7.24
C GLU A 24 -6.72 -10.30 -6.81
N LYS A 25 -5.98 -9.80 -5.80
CA LYS A 25 -6.13 -8.42 -5.33
C LYS A 25 -5.77 -7.40 -6.40
N TRP A 26 -4.72 -7.67 -7.16
CA TRP A 26 -4.32 -6.81 -8.27
C TRP A 26 -5.35 -6.83 -9.40
N LEU A 27 -5.87 -8.01 -9.76
CA LEU A 27 -6.92 -8.16 -10.78
C LEU A 27 -8.20 -7.43 -10.38
N ASN A 28 -8.65 -7.58 -9.13
CA ASN A 28 -9.81 -6.87 -8.59
C ASN A 28 -9.60 -5.35 -8.65
N HIS A 29 -8.44 -4.85 -8.24
CA HIS A 29 -8.11 -3.43 -8.33
C HIS A 29 -8.20 -2.87 -9.76
N LEU A 30 -7.70 -3.63 -10.74
CA LEU A 30 -7.75 -3.24 -12.16
C LEU A 30 -9.18 -3.24 -12.70
N ASN A 31 -9.99 -4.21 -12.31
CA ASN A 31 -11.39 -4.31 -12.72
C ASN A 31 -12.28 -3.26 -12.06
N GLU A 32 -12.02 -2.87 -10.81
CA GLU A 32 -12.68 -1.73 -10.18
C GLU A 32 -12.34 -0.40 -10.86
N SER A 33 -11.06 -0.21 -11.26
CA SER A 33 -10.61 1.00 -11.94
C SER A 33 -11.07 1.07 -13.40
N THR A 34 -11.21 -0.08 -14.05
CA THR A 34 -11.64 -0.21 -15.45
C THR A 34 -12.39 -1.53 -15.66
N PRO A 35 -13.72 -1.53 -15.46
CA PRO A 35 -14.53 -2.75 -15.53
C PRO A 35 -14.33 -3.52 -16.84
N GLY A 36 -14.08 -4.82 -16.72
CA GLY A 36 -14.03 -5.76 -17.85
C GLY A 36 -12.77 -5.71 -18.71
N LYS A 37 -11.69 -5.03 -18.31
CA LYS A 37 -10.46 -4.97 -19.13
C LYS A 37 -9.45 -6.09 -18.88
N SER A 38 -9.50 -6.75 -17.73
CA SER A 38 -8.49 -7.74 -17.35
C SER A 38 -9.15 -9.01 -16.81
N VAL A 39 -8.67 -10.16 -17.29
CA VAL A 39 -9.18 -11.49 -16.92
C VAL A 39 -8.02 -12.43 -16.58
N HIS A 40 -8.34 -13.50 -15.85
CA HIS A 40 -7.38 -14.52 -15.45
C HIS A 40 -6.63 -15.11 -16.63
N HIS A 41 -5.37 -15.49 -16.40
CA HIS A 41 -4.65 -16.35 -17.33
C HIS A 41 -5.10 -17.81 -17.17
N ILE A 42 -5.94 -18.28 -18.10
CA ILE A 42 -6.31 -19.69 -18.23
C ILE A 42 -5.46 -20.30 -19.37
N PRO A 43 -4.53 -21.23 -19.07
CA PRO A 43 -3.76 -21.92 -20.10
C PRO A 43 -4.70 -22.65 -21.06
N GLY A 44 -4.60 -22.35 -22.37
CA GLY A 44 -5.40 -23.01 -23.42
C GLY A 44 -6.76 -22.38 -23.72
N SER A 45 -7.09 -21.22 -23.14
CA SER A 45 -8.34 -20.49 -23.44
C SER A 45 -8.11 -19.38 -24.48
N GLU A 46 -8.67 -19.54 -25.68
CA GLU A 46 -8.80 -18.45 -26.65
C GLU A 46 -10.06 -17.63 -26.33
N THR A 47 -9.95 -16.67 -25.42
CA THR A 47 -11.02 -15.68 -25.18
C THR A 47 -10.70 -14.37 -25.89
N SER A 48 -11.47 -14.10 -26.95
CA SER A 48 -11.16 -13.15 -28.05
C SER A 48 -11.50 -11.66 -27.78
N SER A 49 -11.50 -11.17 -26.53
CA SER A 49 -11.77 -9.74 -26.30
C SER A 49 -11.14 -9.11 -25.05
N HIS A 50 -10.64 -9.91 -24.11
CA HIS A 50 -10.11 -9.42 -22.84
C HIS A 50 -8.59 -9.59 -22.76
N LYS A 51 -7.88 -8.57 -22.25
CA LYS A 51 -6.43 -8.64 -22.08
C LYS A 51 -6.14 -9.57 -20.89
N VAL A 52 -5.55 -10.72 -21.18
CA VAL A 52 -5.15 -11.68 -20.16
C VAL A 52 -4.01 -11.11 -19.31
N LEU A 53 -4.21 -11.02 -18.00
CA LEU A 53 -3.20 -10.54 -17.07
C LEU A 53 -2.31 -11.70 -16.61
N LYS A 54 -1.03 -11.69 -16.95
CA LYS A 54 -0.05 -12.65 -16.45
C LYS A 54 0.37 -12.29 -15.03
N GLN A 55 0.64 -13.29 -14.19
CA GLN A 55 1.04 -13.14 -12.78
C GLN A 55 2.50 -12.71 -12.56
N PHE A 56 3.13 -12.08 -13.54
CA PHE A 56 4.55 -11.74 -13.50
C PHE A 56 4.72 -10.24 -13.29
N VAL A 57 5.48 -9.90 -12.24
CA VAL A 57 5.77 -8.52 -11.86
C VAL A 57 7.26 -8.35 -11.61
N VAL A 58 7.71 -7.10 -11.60
CA VAL A 58 9.06 -6.74 -11.22
C VAL A 58 8.98 -5.96 -9.91
N SER A 59 9.72 -6.41 -8.90
CA SER A 59 9.78 -5.73 -7.60
C SER A 59 10.49 -4.39 -7.74
N LYS A 60 9.99 -3.38 -7.02
CA LYS A 60 10.57 -2.04 -7.01
C LYS A 60 11.02 -1.70 -5.58
N PRO A 61 12.27 -1.27 -5.35
CA PRO A 61 12.75 -1.01 -4.00
C PRO A 61 12.17 0.28 -3.39
N ILE A 62 11.92 1.29 -4.23
CA ILE A 62 11.51 2.62 -3.81
C ILE A 62 10.57 3.25 -4.85
N PHE A 63 9.53 3.92 -4.37
CA PHE A 63 8.71 4.83 -5.16
C PHE A 63 8.93 6.26 -4.68
N ARG A 64 9.07 7.20 -5.61
CA ARG A 64 9.11 8.64 -5.31
C ARG A 64 7.91 9.32 -5.93
N ASP A 65 7.18 10.10 -5.13
CA ASP A 65 6.07 10.90 -5.63
C ASP A 65 6.56 12.21 -6.28
N GLY A 66 5.62 13.00 -6.81
CA GLY A 66 5.91 14.30 -7.43
C GLY A 66 6.46 15.35 -6.45
N GLN A 67 6.39 15.10 -5.13
CA GLN A 67 6.98 15.94 -4.08
C GLN A 67 8.33 15.39 -3.60
N ASN A 68 8.92 14.42 -4.32
CA ASN A 68 10.17 13.75 -3.98
C ASN A 68 10.15 13.01 -2.64
N LYS A 69 8.95 12.68 -2.10
CA LYS A 69 8.82 11.83 -0.92
C LYS A 69 9.05 10.38 -1.32
N SER A 70 9.80 9.68 -0.49
CA SER A 70 10.22 8.30 -0.76
C SER A 70 9.37 7.31 0.01
N TYR A 71 8.80 6.34 -0.70
CA TYR A 71 7.97 5.27 -0.15
C TYR A 71 8.66 3.93 -0.40
N THR A 72 8.68 3.06 0.61
CA THR A 72 9.38 1.77 0.57
C THR A 72 8.55 0.68 1.22
N ALA A 73 8.85 -0.58 0.89
CA ALA A 73 8.30 -1.71 1.63
C ALA A 73 8.73 -1.68 3.12
N LYS A 74 7.85 -2.18 4.00
CA LYS A 74 8.06 -2.24 5.46
C LYS A 74 9.33 -3.00 5.84
N GLY A 75 9.67 -4.05 5.08
CA GLY A 75 10.89 -4.82 5.28
C GLY A 75 12.18 -4.03 5.00
N SER A 76 12.11 -2.97 4.17
CA SER A 76 13.26 -2.11 3.86
C SER A 76 13.37 -0.93 4.82
N HIS A 77 12.27 -0.22 5.07
CA HIS A 77 12.25 0.90 6.02
C HIS A 77 10.85 1.11 6.59
N LYS A 78 10.70 0.97 7.91
CA LYS A 78 9.38 1.03 8.57
C LYS A 78 8.70 2.40 8.41
N GLY A 79 9.40 3.51 8.67
CA GLY A 79 8.82 4.86 8.61
C GLY A 79 8.22 5.21 7.24
N ASN A 80 9.01 5.05 6.17
CA ASN A 80 8.60 5.26 4.78
C ASN A 80 7.60 4.23 4.21
N SER A 81 7.16 3.27 5.03
CA SER A 81 6.17 2.27 4.62
C SER A 81 4.76 2.59 5.08
N TYR A 82 4.61 3.44 6.11
CA TYR A 82 3.30 3.76 6.66
C TYR A 82 2.65 4.90 5.86
N ILE A 83 1.45 4.63 5.37
CA ILE A 83 0.77 5.54 4.44
C ILE A 83 -0.69 5.76 4.81
N HIS A 84 -1.15 6.96 4.50
CA HIS A 84 -2.55 7.33 4.37
C HIS A 84 -2.93 7.30 2.90
N PHE A 85 -4.07 6.70 2.56
CA PHE A 85 -4.55 6.59 1.19
C PHE A 85 -6.08 6.57 1.15
N ARG A 86 -6.63 6.98 0.01
CA ARG A 86 -8.07 7.12 -0.19
C ARG A 86 -8.60 6.17 -1.27
N LEU A 87 -9.65 5.42 -0.94
CA LEU A 87 -10.40 4.60 -1.89
C LEU A 87 -11.87 5.03 -1.91
N GLY A 88 -12.27 5.71 -2.98
CA GLY A 88 -13.57 6.37 -3.05
C GLY A 88 -13.70 7.43 -1.94
N VAL A 89 -14.67 7.25 -1.04
CA VAL A 89 -14.91 8.13 0.11
C VAL A 89 -14.22 7.66 1.40
N ARG A 90 -13.53 6.52 1.38
CA ARG A 90 -12.90 5.93 2.57
C ARG A 90 -11.47 6.41 2.71
N GLU A 91 -11.16 6.95 3.88
CA GLU A 91 -9.79 7.22 4.32
C GLU A 91 -9.24 6.00 5.05
N LEU A 92 -8.08 5.52 4.62
CA LEU A 92 -7.50 4.27 5.09
C LEU A 92 -6.02 4.46 5.43
N VAL A 93 -5.57 3.68 6.39
CA VAL A 93 -4.16 3.64 6.80
C VAL A 93 -3.63 2.22 6.68
N GLY A 94 -2.36 2.10 6.32
CA GLY A 94 -1.70 0.82 6.28
C GLY A 94 -0.20 0.92 6.15
N SER A 95 0.42 -0.24 5.93
CA SER A 95 1.84 -0.36 5.67
C SER A 95 2.10 -1.03 4.33
N ILE A 96 2.98 -0.45 3.52
CA ILE A 96 3.41 -1.01 2.23
C ILE A 96 4.18 -2.31 2.51
N GLN A 97 3.69 -3.43 1.98
CA GLN A 97 4.37 -4.72 2.04
C GLN A 97 5.29 -4.91 0.84
N GLN A 98 4.85 -4.48 -0.35
CA GLN A 98 5.59 -4.62 -1.59
C GLN A 98 5.25 -3.48 -2.56
N LEU A 99 6.25 -3.06 -3.34
CA LEU A 99 6.07 -2.20 -4.52
C LEU A 99 6.43 -3.01 -5.76
N PHE A 100 5.66 -2.90 -6.82
CA PHE A 100 5.92 -3.64 -8.05
C PHE A 100 5.40 -2.91 -9.29
N HIS A 101 5.92 -3.28 -10.45
CA HIS A 101 5.33 -2.91 -11.75
C HIS A 101 5.18 -4.15 -12.62
N SER A 102 4.43 -4.03 -13.71
CA SER A 102 4.32 -5.09 -14.72
C SER A 102 4.43 -4.47 -16.10
N ASP A 103 5.18 -5.11 -16.99
CA ASP A 103 5.34 -4.66 -18.38
C ASP A 103 4.01 -4.68 -19.14
N GLN A 104 3.02 -5.40 -18.62
CA GLN A 104 1.65 -5.43 -19.14
C GLN A 104 0.88 -4.13 -18.88
N ILE A 105 1.31 -3.33 -17.88
CA ILE A 105 0.74 -2.03 -17.52
C ILE A 105 1.88 -1.03 -17.33
N PRO A 106 2.50 -0.58 -18.43
CA PRO A 106 3.64 0.32 -18.37
C PRO A 106 3.33 1.62 -17.62
N GLY A 107 4.35 2.18 -16.98
CA GLY A 107 4.27 3.49 -16.31
C GLY A 107 3.52 3.49 -14.97
N THR A 108 2.95 2.37 -14.53
CA THR A 108 2.25 2.27 -13.23
C THR A 108 3.07 1.46 -12.22
N THR A 109 3.29 2.02 -11.03
CA THR A 109 3.78 1.29 -9.86
C THR A 109 2.59 0.94 -8.96
N PHE A 110 2.46 -0.31 -8.58
CA PHE A 110 1.45 -0.80 -7.65
C PHE A 110 2.05 -1.01 -6.26
N PHE A 111 1.19 -0.92 -5.26
CA PHE A 111 1.53 -1.04 -3.84
C PHE A 111 0.64 -2.13 -3.27
N GLU A 112 1.24 -3.18 -2.72
CA GLU A 112 0.52 -4.05 -1.78
C GLU A 112 0.59 -3.41 -0.40
N VAL A 113 -0.57 -3.18 0.23
CA VAL A 113 -0.70 -2.46 1.49
C VAL A 113 -1.44 -3.34 2.49
N ALA A 114 -0.81 -3.62 3.63
CA ALA A 114 -1.47 -4.24 4.78
C ALA A 114 -2.28 -3.20 5.54
N LEU A 115 -3.56 -3.48 5.78
CA LEU A 115 -4.50 -2.54 6.37
C LEU A 115 -4.36 -2.45 7.89
N PHE A 116 -4.58 -1.25 8.42
CA PHE A 116 -4.89 -1.00 9.82
C PHE A 116 -6.36 -0.57 9.92
N VAL A 117 -7.07 -1.06 10.93
CA VAL A 117 -8.51 -0.82 11.13
C VAL A 117 -8.77 -0.37 12.56
N PRO A 118 -9.84 0.38 12.84
CA PRO A 118 -10.23 0.67 14.22
C PRO A 118 -10.42 -0.62 15.04
N PRO A 119 -10.16 -0.59 16.37
CA PRO A 119 -10.54 -1.68 17.28
C PRO A 119 -12.03 -2.04 17.13
N ASP A 120 -12.38 -3.30 17.38
CA ASP A 120 -13.79 -3.72 17.33
C ASP A 120 -14.56 -2.98 18.43
N PRO A 121 -15.66 -2.27 18.10
CA PRO A 121 -16.50 -1.64 19.11
C PRO A 121 -17.01 -2.60 20.19
N LEU A 122 -17.15 -3.90 19.86
CA LEU A 122 -17.54 -4.95 20.79
C LEU A 122 -16.51 -5.21 21.90
N ASP A 123 -15.25 -4.80 21.69
CA ASP A 123 -14.20 -4.88 22.71
C ASP A 123 -14.36 -3.78 23.78
N GLY A 124 -15.34 -2.87 23.63
CA GLY A 124 -15.59 -1.78 24.58
C GLY A 124 -14.51 -0.69 24.56
N VAL A 125 -13.62 -0.72 23.57
CA VAL A 125 -12.47 0.17 23.45
C VAL A 125 -12.91 1.43 22.71
N SER A 126 -13.00 2.55 23.42
CA SER A 126 -13.10 3.87 22.79
C SER A 126 -11.71 4.34 22.37
N ASP A 127 -11.61 4.97 21.20
CA ASP A 127 -10.37 5.63 20.79
C ASP A 127 -9.98 6.69 21.85
N PRO A 128 -8.82 6.54 22.52
CA PRO A 128 -8.37 7.48 23.56
C PRO A 128 -8.07 8.87 23.00
N PHE A 129 -7.89 9.00 21.69
CA PHE A 129 -7.58 10.26 21.01
C PHE A 129 -8.83 11.04 20.58
N ASN A 130 -10.04 10.47 20.72
CA ASN A 130 -11.29 11.16 20.37
C ASN A 130 -11.46 12.50 21.10
N ALA A 131 -10.98 12.60 22.34
CA ALA A 131 -11.03 13.82 23.13
C ALA A 131 -10.05 14.91 22.64
N ILE A 132 -9.12 14.55 21.75
CA ILE A 132 -8.04 15.41 21.26
C ILE A 132 -8.17 15.54 19.73
N SER A 133 -9.34 16.03 19.29
CA SER A 133 -9.72 16.16 17.87
C SER A 133 -8.76 17.00 17.03
N THR A 134 -7.98 17.88 17.66
CA THR A 134 -7.02 18.76 16.99
C THR A 134 -5.78 18.03 16.46
N LEU A 135 -5.53 16.80 16.89
CA LEU A 135 -4.25 16.12 16.64
C LEU A 135 -4.28 15.16 15.42
N HIS A 136 -5.45 14.83 14.84
CA HIS A 136 -5.57 13.81 13.77
C HIS A 136 -4.89 12.47 14.15
N TYR A 137 -5.06 12.08 15.42
CA TYR A 137 -4.61 10.79 15.93
C TYR A 137 -5.76 9.80 15.89
N GLN A 138 -5.41 8.55 15.64
CA GLN A 138 -6.34 7.43 15.72
C GLN A 138 -5.65 6.21 16.29
N LEU A 139 -6.37 5.43 17.08
CA LEU A 139 -5.93 4.12 17.53
C LEU A 139 -6.43 3.06 16.54
N LEU A 140 -5.51 2.29 15.97
CA LEU A 140 -5.83 1.21 15.02
C LEU A 140 -5.22 -0.12 15.47
N THR A 141 -5.70 -1.20 14.88
CA THR A 141 -5.22 -2.58 15.05
C THR A 141 -4.96 -3.21 13.69
N ARG A 142 -4.38 -4.41 13.67
CA ARG A 142 -4.42 -5.24 12.47
C ARG A 142 -5.73 -6.00 12.44
N PRO A 143 -6.41 -6.09 11.29
CA PRO A 143 -7.53 -6.99 11.16
C PRO A 143 -7.09 -8.43 11.43
N ASN A 144 -7.99 -9.23 12.01
CA ASN A 144 -7.80 -10.66 12.20
C ASN A 144 -8.92 -11.42 11.46
N PRO A 145 -8.62 -12.12 10.36
CA PRO A 145 -7.29 -12.37 9.80
C PRO A 145 -6.66 -11.12 9.13
N PRO A 146 -5.31 -11.05 9.01
CA PRO A 146 -4.63 -9.95 8.34
C PRO A 146 -5.10 -9.74 6.89
N GLN A 147 -5.30 -8.48 6.51
CA GLN A 147 -5.77 -8.10 5.18
C GLN A 147 -4.76 -7.22 4.47
N THR A 148 -4.59 -7.46 3.18
CA THR A 148 -3.83 -6.58 2.27
C THR A 148 -4.69 -6.23 1.07
N ILE A 149 -4.40 -5.09 0.47
CA ILE A 149 -5.03 -4.61 -0.77
C ILE A 149 -3.97 -4.13 -1.74
N VAL A 150 -4.34 -4.00 -3.02
CA VAL A 150 -3.50 -3.37 -4.04
C VAL A 150 -4.02 -1.99 -4.36
N ILE A 151 -3.14 -0.99 -4.36
CA ILE A 151 -3.43 0.36 -4.81
C ILE A 151 -2.39 0.82 -5.85
N ASN A 152 -2.70 1.92 -6.54
CA ASN A 152 -1.77 2.63 -7.40
C ASN A 152 -1.52 4.04 -6.80
N PRO A 153 -0.57 4.83 -7.32
CA PRO A 153 -0.14 6.07 -6.68
C PRO A 153 -1.24 7.13 -6.59
N LYS A 154 -2.29 7.06 -7.44
CA LYS A 154 -3.38 8.04 -7.45
C LYS A 154 -4.21 8.02 -6.15
N HIS A 155 -4.16 6.92 -5.41
CA HIS A 155 -4.86 6.76 -4.14
C HIS A 155 -4.00 7.21 -2.94
N LEU A 156 -2.70 7.37 -3.12
CA LEU A 156 -1.77 7.72 -2.06
C LEU A 156 -1.95 9.19 -1.67
N VAL A 157 -2.25 9.43 -0.39
CA VAL A 157 -2.36 10.79 0.15
C VAL A 157 -1.01 11.22 0.73
N GLY A 158 -0.34 10.34 1.47
CA GLY A 158 1.00 10.61 1.99
C GLY A 158 1.41 9.69 3.12
N HIS A 159 2.49 10.06 3.81
CA HIS A 159 2.98 9.34 4.99
C HIS A 159 2.12 9.58 6.22
N VAL A 160 2.17 8.61 7.14
CA VAL A 160 1.70 8.75 8.52
C VAL A 160 2.81 8.36 9.49
N ALA A 161 2.82 8.97 10.68
CA ALA A 161 3.65 8.50 11.77
C ALA A 161 2.89 7.40 12.53
N VAL A 162 3.58 6.32 12.89
CA VAL A 162 2.99 5.19 13.60
C VAL A 162 3.86 4.82 14.79
N LEU A 163 3.24 4.82 15.97
CA LEU A 163 3.79 4.21 17.17
C LEU A 163 3.08 2.86 17.40
N THR A 164 3.85 1.79 17.47
CA THR A 164 3.34 0.45 17.80
C THR A 164 3.28 0.29 19.31
N ASN A 165 2.10 -0.05 19.83
CA ASN A 165 1.90 -0.32 21.25
C ASN A 165 1.78 -1.83 21.48
N PRO A 166 2.43 -2.38 22.52
CA PRO A 166 2.27 -3.79 22.88
C PRO A 166 0.84 -4.10 23.37
N PRO A 167 0.45 -5.39 23.38
CA PRO A 167 -0.78 -5.83 24.04
C PRO A 167 -0.93 -5.32 25.47
N GLY A 168 -2.17 -5.09 25.90
CA GLY A 168 -2.57 -4.56 27.20
C GLY A 168 -2.59 -3.03 27.27
N VAL A 169 -1.96 -2.33 26.32
CA VAL A 169 -2.04 -0.87 26.23
C VAL A 169 -3.44 -0.46 25.78
N PHE A 170 -4.00 0.58 26.40
CA PHE A 170 -5.40 1.01 26.21
C PHE A 170 -6.43 -0.08 26.51
N CYS A 171 -6.06 -1.08 27.33
CA CYS A 171 -6.90 -2.24 27.65
C CYS A 171 -7.28 -3.08 26.41
N VAL A 172 -6.40 -3.11 25.41
CA VAL A 172 -6.56 -3.92 24.19
C VAL A 172 -5.58 -5.08 24.24
N GLU A 173 -6.06 -6.33 24.20
CA GLU A 173 -5.23 -7.55 24.34
C GLU A 173 -4.39 -7.90 23.09
N VAL A 174 -4.40 -7.04 22.07
CA VAL A 174 -3.62 -7.19 20.84
C VAL A 174 -2.72 -5.99 20.59
N GLU A 175 -1.73 -6.15 19.71
CA GLU A 175 -0.91 -5.04 19.23
C GLU A 175 -1.80 -3.94 18.62
N THR A 176 -1.56 -2.70 19.04
CA THR A 176 -2.25 -1.51 18.50
C THR A 176 -1.26 -0.52 17.89
N PHE A 177 -1.79 0.43 17.13
CA PHE A 177 -1.04 1.47 16.45
C PHE A 177 -1.65 2.83 16.77
N SER A 178 -0.87 3.68 17.43
CA SER A 178 -1.20 5.10 17.53
C SER A 178 -0.69 5.77 16.26
N VAL A 179 -1.61 6.23 15.42
CA VAL A 179 -1.30 6.80 14.11
C VAL A 179 -1.53 8.30 14.13
N ALA A 180 -0.57 9.07 13.63
CA ALA A 180 -0.70 10.51 13.43
C ALA A 180 -0.54 10.85 11.94
N VAL A 181 -1.48 11.64 11.41
CA VAL A 181 -1.44 12.11 10.04
C VAL A 181 -0.48 13.31 9.93
N VAL A 182 0.63 13.15 9.18
CA VAL A 182 1.75 14.13 9.15
C VAL A 182 1.82 14.99 7.89
N HIS A 183 0.94 14.78 6.90
CA HIS A 183 0.89 15.69 5.75
C HIS A 183 0.19 16.99 6.11
N HIS A 184 0.56 18.07 5.41
CA HIS A 184 0.04 19.41 5.70
C HIS A 184 -1.48 19.36 5.78
N LEU A 185 -1.99 19.61 6.99
CA LEU A 185 -3.27 20.26 7.21
C LEU A 185 -3.12 21.63 6.56
N GLY A 186 -3.27 21.67 5.24
CA GLY A 186 -3.48 22.92 4.56
C GLY A 186 -4.72 23.50 5.21
N LEU A 187 -4.52 24.51 6.06
CA LEU A 187 -5.54 25.51 6.31
C LEU A 187 -6.15 25.79 4.95
N SER A 188 -7.39 25.37 4.76
CA SER A 188 -8.24 25.90 3.72
C SER A 188 -8.09 27.41 3.83
N ARG A 189 -7.38 28.03 2.89
CA ARG A 189 -7.50 29.47 2.73
C ARG A 189 -8.91 29.67 2.22
N GLU A 190 -9.79 30.06 3.14
CA GLU A 190 -11.05 30.71 2.81
C GLU A 190 -10.79 31.93 1.92
#